data_AF-A0A6P6VDP2-F1
#
_entry.id   AF-A0A6P6VDP2-F1
#
_cell.length_a   1.000
_cell.length_b   1.000
_cell.length_c   1.000
_cell.angle_alpha   90.00
_cell.angle_beta   90.00
_cell.angle_gamma   90.00
#
_symmetry.space_group_name_H-M   'P 1'
#
loop_
_entity.id
_entity.type
_entity.pdbx_description
1 polymer ?
#
loop_
_entity_poly.entity_id
_entity_poly.type
_entity_poly.pdbx_seq_one_letter_code
_entity_poly.pdbx_strand_id
1 'polypeptide(L)'
;MMGIVFKLVLLILMLCPLTINSSFQYLTFVQQWPKGYCTANPSRCQRNPLPTVFTVHGLWPGNFTQILQNCKISAYTPLQNFQDWNNRNLRWPDLAKPSPTMQNFKQPRFQSFWEHEWTKHGTCSENMYPQATYFSRTIQLSQGHNILNYLATGNISPGSNPTVRSVNSTIYRAISNHVPDLMCVTPPRQTPALVEIGICFTATTTTIIDCPSQFLRTGSCGTGTISFPA
;
A
#
# COMPACT_ATOMS: atom_id res chain seq x y z
N MET A 1 -27.70 44.55 19.03
CA MET A 1 -27.74 43.18 19.60
C MET A 1 -27.68 42.07 18.55
N MET A 2 -28.43 42.12 17.43
CA MET A 2 -28.39 41.10 16.36
C MET A 2 -26.99 40.82 15.76
N GLY A 3 -26.14 41.83 15.57
CA GLY A 3 -24.80 41.64 14.98
C GLY A 3 -23.77 40.94 15.89
N ILE A 4 -23.99 40.96 17.21
CA ILE A 4 -23.11 40.25 18.18
C ILE A 4 -23.48 38.77 18.23
N VAL A 5 -24.78 38.46 18.20
CA VAL A 5 -25.29 37.08 18.14
C VAL A 5 -24.83 36.37 16.86
N PHE A 6 -24.85 37.06 15.70
CA PHE A 6 -24.42 36.46 14.43
C PHE A 6 -22.92 36.14 14.39
N LYS A 7 -22.07 37.00 14.99
CA LYS A 7 -20.62 36.75 15.12
C LYS A 7 -20.29 35.60 16.06
N LEU A 8 -21.05 35.43 17.15
CA LEU A 8 -20.91 34.31 18.09
C LEU A 8 -21.28 32.97 17.44
N VAL A 9 -22.33 32.92 16.61
CA VAL A 9 -22.74 31.68 15.89
C VAL A 9 -21.67 31.24 14.88
N LEU A 10 -21.05 32.17 14.15
CA LEU A 10 -19.93 31.87 13.24
C LEU A 10 -18.66 31.40 13.96
N LEU A 11 -18.39 31.92 15.18
CA LEU A 11 -17.24 31.49 15.99
C LEU A 11 -17.43 30.07 16.57
N ILE A 12 -18.67 29.71 16.95
CA ILE A 12 -19.02 28.38 17.48
C ILE A 12 -18.92 27.30 16.37
N LEU A 13 -19.27 27.63 15.12
CA LEU A 13 -19.09 26.74 13.96
C LEU A 13 -17.62 26.49 13.60
N MET A 14 -16.70 27.40 13.94
CA MET A 14 -15.25 27.21 13.76
C MET A 14 -14.57 26.45 14.90
N LEU A 15 -15.23 26.31 16.06
CA LEU A 15 -14.70 25.61 17.24
C LEU A 15 -15.22 24.18 17.41
N CYS A 16 -16.13 23.75 16.55
CA CYS A 16 -16.49 22.35 16.43
C CYS A 16 -15.71 21.77 15.25
N PRO A 17 -14.47 21.26 15.43
CA PRO A 17 -13.87 20.45 14.40
C PRO A 17 -14.89 19.35 14.10
N LEU A 18 -15.37 19.31 12.86
CA LEU A 18 -16.12 18.17 12.34
C LEU A 18 -15.22 16.97 12.61
N THR A 19 -15.49 16.25 13.71
CA THR A 19 -14.83 15.00 13.98
C THR A 19 -15.33 14.10 12.87
N ILE A 20 -14.53 13.95 11.83
CA ILE A 20 -14.71 12.87 10.88
C ILE A 20 -14.57 11.64 11.76
N ASN A 21 -15.71 11.06 12.17
CA ASN A 21 -15.76 9.82 12.92
C ASN A 21 -15.34 8.73 11.94
N SER A 22 -14.03 8.65 11.73
CA SER A 22 -13.43 7.76 10.78
C SER A 22 -13.40 6.37 11.41
N SER A 23 -13.90 5.36 10.70
CA SER A 23 -13.82 3.96 11.11
C SER A 23 -12.38 3.44 11.21
N PHE A 24 -11.40 4.24 10.77
CA PHE A 24 -9.97 3.96 10.79
C PHE A 24 -9.15 5.23 11.13
N GLN A 25 -7.97 5.07 11.72
CA GLN A 25 -7.12 6.19 12.17
C GLN A 25 -5.95 6.48 11.21
N TYR A 26 -5.45 5.47 10.50
CA TYR A 26 -4.34 5.60 9.56
C TYR A 26 -4.50 4.64 8.38
N LEU A 27 -3.66 4.83 7.35
CA LEU A 27 -3.57 3.96 6.20
C LEU A 27 -2.12 3.54 5.98
N THR A 28 -1.88 2.24 5.80
CA THR A 28 -0.59 1.73 5.32
C THR A 28 -0.67 1.53 3.81
N PHE A 29 0.08 2.32 3.06
CA PHE A 29 0.28 2.09 1.63
C PHE A 29 1.41 1.08 1.43
N VAL A 30 1.07 -0.12 0.96
CA VAL A 30 2.00 -1.25 0.81
C VAL A 30 2.36 -1.45 -0.64
N GLN A 31 3.66 -1.43 -0.91
CA GLN A 31 4.24 -1.77 -2.20
C GLN A 31 5.01 -3.07 -2.10
N GLN A 32 4.88 -3.92 -3.11
CA GLN A 32 5.56 -5.20 -3.23
C GLN A 32 6.64 -5.15 -4.32
N TRP A 33 7.77 -5.79 -4.06
CA TRP A 33 8.84 -6.01 -5.03
C TRP A 33 8.56 -7.28 -5.82
N PRO A 34 8.30 -7.21 -7.14
CA PRO A 34 7.87 -8.39 -7.89
C PRO A 34 8.86 -9.56 -7.86
N LYS A 35 10.16 -9.29 -7.91
CA LYS A 35 11.16 -10.37 -7.82
C LYS A 35 11.25 -10.94 -6.42
N GLY A 36 11.12 -10.11 -5.39
CA GLY A 36 11.00 -10.56 -4.00
C GLY A 36 9.80 -11.48 -3.80
N TYR A 37 8.62 -11.10 -4.32
CA TYR A 37 7.42 -11.93 -4.31
C TYR A 37 7.67 -13.28 -5.01
N CYS A 38 8.31 -13.28 -6.17
CA CYS A 38 8.58 -14.49 -6.95
C CYS A 38 9.65 -15.40 -6.32
N THR A 39 10.68 -14.84 -5.68
CA THR A 39 11.63 -15.59 -4.87
C THR A 39 10.94 -16.26 -3.68
N ALA A 40 10.04 -15.54 -3.02
CA ALA A 40 9.27 -16.04 -1.89
C ALA A 40 8.19 -17.07 -2.29
N ASN A 41 7.63 -16.94 -3.50
CA ASN A 41 6.47 -17.70 -3.96
C ASN A 41 6.66 -18.24 -5.40
N PRO A 42 7.69 -19.06 -5.68
CA PRO A 42 8.05 -19.44 -7.05
C PRO A 42 6.93 -20.17 -7.79
N SER A 43 6.15 -21.00 -7.10
CA SER A 43 5.02 -21.73 -7.70
C SER A 43 3.78 -20.86 -7.96
N ARG A 44 3.66 -19.72 -7.27
CA ARG A 44 2.53 -18.80 -7.44
C ARG A 44 2.86 -17.63 -8.37
N CYS A 45 4.12 -17.30 -8.56
CA CYS A 45 4.54 -16.24 -9.48
C CYS A 45 4.27 -16.65 -10.94
N GLN A 46 3.19 -16.09 -11.52
CA GLN A 46 2.77 -16.38 -12.90
C GLN A 46 2.77 -15.12 -13.78
N ARG A 47 3.10 -13.96 -13.21
CA ARG A 47 3.10 -12.69 -13.92
C ARG A 47 4.21 -12.65 -14.96
N ASN A 48 3.81 -12.46 -16.22
CA ASN A 48 4.70 -12.28 -17.36
C ASN A 48 4.13 -11.16 -18.28
N PRO A 49 4.90 -10.11 -18.63
CA PRO A 49 6.23 -9.77 -18.10
C PRO A 49 6.19 -9.43 -16.61
N LEU A 50 7.27 -9.74 -15.90
CA LEU A 50 7.42 -9.40 -14.49
C LEU A 50 7.85 -7.92 -14.34
N PRO A 51 7.12 -7.08 -13.59
CA PRO A 51 7.49 -5.67 -13.47
C PRO A 51 8.88 -5.45 -12.87
N THR A 52 9.57 -4.41 -13.33
CA THR A 52 10.93 -4.02 -12.90
C THR A 52 10.97 -2.94 -11.84
N VAL A 53 9.80 -2.52 -11.37
CA VAL A 53 9.60 -1.53 -10.31
C VAL A 53 8.75 -2.15 -9.21
N PHE A 54 8.76 -1.51 -8.04
CA PHE A 54 7.77 -1.82 -7.01
C PHE A 54 6.36 -1.57 -7.55
N THR A 55 5.45 -2.48 -7.21
CA THR A 55 4.05 -2.39 -7.57
C THR A 55 3.19 -2.33 -6.32
N VAL A 56 1.97 -1.83 -6.42
CA VAL A 56 1.03 -1.82 -5.30
C VAL A 56 0.71 -3.25 -4.87
N HIS A 57 0.76 -3.49 -3.56
CA HIS A 57 0.03 -4.60 -2.95
C HIS A 57 -1.34 -4.13 -2.50
N GLY A 58 -1.40 -3.06 -1.68
CA GLY A 58 -2.66 -2.55 -1.16
C GLY A 58 -2.55 -1.25 -0.37
N LEU A 59 -3.71 -0.76 0.05
CA LEU A 59 -3.86 0.38 0.96
C LEU A 59 -4.70 -0.08 2.15
N TRP A 60 -4.11 -0.19 3.32
CA TRP A 60 -4.71 -0.91 4.43
C TRP A 60 -5.12 0.05 5.55
N PRO A 61 -6.43 0.23 5.81
CA PRO A 61 -6.90 1.00 6.95
C PRO A 61 -6.56 0.30 8.26
N GLY A 62 -6.23 1.07 9.30
CA GLY A 62 -5.94 0.54 10.62
C GLY A 62 -6.29 1.51 11.74
N ASN A 63 -6.39 0.97 12.95
CA ASN A 63 -6.45 1.73 14.20
C ASN A 63 -5.19 1.46 15.00
N PHE A 64 -4.76 2.41 15.83
CA PHE A 64 -3.59 2.21 16.70
C PHE A 64 -3.81 1.10 17.74
N THR A 65 -5.03 0.61 17.91
CA THR A 65 -5.34 -0.52 18.79
C THR A 65 -5.53 -1.83 18.05
N GLN A 66 -5.86 -1.82 16.75
CA GLN A 66 -6.19 -3.03 16.00
C GLN A 66 -6.01 -2.86 14.48
N ILE A 67 -5.64 -3.96 13.83
CA ILE A 67 -5.68 -4.08 12.37
C ILE A 67 -7.15 -4.21 11.95
N LEU A 68 -7.56 -3.47 10.90
CA LEU A 68 -8.92 -3.53 10.36
C LEU A 68 -8.96 -4.41 9.11
N GLN A 69 -9.85 -5.41 9.11
CA GLN A 69 -10.07 -6.28 7.96
C GLN A 69 -11.53 -6.72 7.88
N ASN A 70 -12.02 -6.96 6.66
CA ASN A 70 -13.36 -7.49 6.37
C ASN A 70 -14.49 -6.72 7.07
N CYS A 71 -14.40 -5.39 7.11
CA CYS A 71 -15.27 -4.56 7.96
C CYS A 71 -16.73 -4.50 7.48
N LYS A 72 -16.98 -4.76 6.19
CA LYS A 72 -18.32 -4.77 5.62
C LYS A 72 -18.43 -5.80 4.50
N ILE A 73 -19.66 -6.22 4.24
CA ILE A 73 -20.04 -7.01 3.06
C ILE A 73 -20.44 -6.03 1.94
N SER A 74 -19.50 -5.20 1.49
CA SER A 74 -19.72 -4.33 0.33
C SER A 74 -19.19 -5.01 -0.93
N ALA A 75 -20.06 -5.22 -1.91
CA ALA A 75 -19.70 -5.92 -3.14
C ALA A 75 -18.63 -5.18 -3.94
N TYR A 76 -17.67 -5.92 -4.50
CA TYR A 76 -16.69 -5.38 -5.43
C TYR A 76 -17.36 -5.06 -6.78
N THR A 77 -17.20 -3.83 -7.26
CA THR A 77 -17.64 -3.45 -8.61
C THR A 77 -16.48 -3.59 -9.60
N PRO A 78 -16.48 -4.60 -10.49
CA PRO A 78 -15.38 -4.81 -11.42
C PRO A 78 -15.34 -3.72 -12.50
N LEU A 79 -14.12 -3.34 -12.92
CA LEU A 79 -13.93 -2.56 -14.15
C LEU A 79 -14.45 -3.38 -15.33
N GLN A 80 -15.08 -2.75 -16.32
CA GLN A 80 -15.72 -3.51 -17.41
C GLN A 80 -14.83 -3.60 -18.65
N ASN A 81 -14.12 -2.53 -18.99
CA ASN A 81 -13.29 -2.46 -20.18
C ASN A 81 -11.81 -2.76 -19.89
N PHE A 82 -11.08 -3.18 -20.94
CA PHE A 82 -9.67 -3.52 -20.85
C PHE A 82 -8.79 -2.29 -20.56
N GLN A 83 -9.14 -1.11 -21.07
CA GLN A 83 -8.34 0.10 -20.92
C GLN A 83 -8.21 0.53 -19.45
N ASP A 84 -9.34 0.62 -18.74
CA ASP A 84 -9.37 0.96 -17.31
C ASP A 84 -8.68 -0.09 -16.46
N TRP A 85 -8.89 -1.37 -16.81
CA TRP A 85 -8.16 -2.47 -16.17
C TRP A 85 -6.66 -2.31 -16.38
N ASN A 86 -6.21 -2.05 -17.60
CA ASN A 86 -4.80 -1.92 -17.94
C ASN A 86 -4.18 -0.73 -17.21
N ASN A 87 -4.88 0.41 -17.15
CA ASN A 87 -4.44 1.61 -16.42
C ASN A 87 -4.15 1.30 -14.94
N ARG A 88 -5.00 0.50 -14.28
CA ARG A 88 -4.74 0.05 -12.89
C ARG A 88 -3.63 -1.01 -12.83
N ASN A 89 -3.65 -1.98 -13.74
CA ASN A 89 -2.70 -3.10 -13.79
C ASN A 89 -1.24 -2.66 -13.99
N LEU A 90 -0.99 -1.52 -14.66
CA LEU A 90 0.36 -0.97 -14.82
C LEU A 90 1.06 -0.71 -13.47
N ARG A 91 0.31 -0.42 -12.41
CA ARG A 91 0.85 -0.11 -11.07
C ARG A 91 0.42 -1.10 -10.00
N TRP A 92 -0.71 -1.77 -10.21
CA TRP A 92 -1.28 -2.74 -9.26
C TRP A 92 -1.58 -4.08 -9.94
N PRO A 93 -0.59 -4.77 -10.55
CA PRO A 93 -0.79 -6.07 -11.15
C PRO A 93 -1.00 -7.16 -10.08
N ASP A 94 -1.74 -8.20 -10.45
CA ASP A 94 -1.76 -9.47 -9.73
C ASP A 94 -0.52 -10.30 -10.09
N LEU A 95 0.46 -10.39 -9.19
CA LEU A 95 1.69 -11.16 -9.45
C LEU A 95 1.45 -12.68 -9.55
N ALA A 96 0.30 -13.16 -9.07
CA ALA A 96 -0.09 -14.56 -9.10
C ALA A 96 -0.81 -14.99 -10.39
N LYS A 97 -1.02 -14.07 -11.33
CA LYS A 97 -1.70 -14.32 -12.60
C LYS A 97 -0.91 -13.79 -13.79
N PRO A 98 -0.99 -14.45 -14.96
CA PRO A 98 -0.47 -13.89 -16.20
C PRO A 98 -1.25 -12.63 -16.57
N SER A 99 -0.59 -11.68 -17.26
CA SER A 99 -1.28 -10.50 -17.78
C SER A 99 -2.15 -10.89 -18.98
N PRO A 100 -3.46 -10.55 -19.00
CA PRO A 100 -4.28 -10.70 -20.19
C PRO A 100 -3.82 -9.75 -21.30
N THR A 101 -4.20 -10.10 -22.53
CA THR A 101 -4.25 -9.20 -23.69
C THR A 101 -5.69 -8.69 -23.86
N MET A 102 -5.87 -7.66 -24.69
CA MET A 102 -7.20 -7.14 -25.00
C MET A 102 -8.16 -8.22 -25.51
N GLN A 103 -7.66 -9.21 -26.28
CA GLN A 103 -8.48 -10.27 -26.88
C GLN A 103 -8.92 -11.35 -25.89
N ASN A 104 -8.13 -11.62 -24.84
CA ASN A 104 -8.42 -12.70 -23.88
C ASN A 104 -8.98 -12.20 -22.55
N PHE A 105 -9.12 -10.88 -22.41
CA PHE A 105 -9.65 -10.23 -21.23
C PHE A 105 -11.13 -10.60 -20.99
N LYS A 106 -11.44 -11.08 -19.78
CA LYS A 106 -12.79 -11.47 -19.37
C LYS A 106 -13.05 -11.10 -17.91
N GLN A 107 -14.20 -10.51 -17.62
CA GLN A 107 -14.60 -10.18 -16.26
C GLN A 107 -15.31 -11.33 -15.55
N PRO A 108 -15.16 -11.45 -14.22
CA PRO A 108 -14.24 -10.71 -13.32
C PRO A 108 -12.84 -11.36 -13.20
N ARG A 109 -12.51 -12.33 -14.07
CA ARG A 109 -11.37 -13.26 -13.94
C ARG A 109 -10.02 -12.60 -13.63
N PHE A 110 -9.75 -11.42 -14.18
CA PHE A 110 -8.45 -10.73 -14.02
C PHE A 110 -8.47 -9.63 -12.94
N GLN A 111 -9.47 -9.64 -12.06
CA GLN A 111 -9.62 -8.65 -10.99
C GLN A 111 -9.75 -9.27 -9.59
N SER A 112 -9.55 -10.59 -9.45
CA SER A 112 -9.68 -11.29 -8.16
C SER A 112 -8.77 -10.73 -7.07
N PHE A 113 -7.57 -10.26 -7.43
CA PHE A 113 -6.67 -9.61 -6.47
C PHE A 113 -7.22 -8.28 -5.97
N TRP A 114 -7.79 -7.45 -6.85
CA TRP A 114 -8.38 -6.18 -6.44
C TRP A 114 -9.68 -6.38 -5.66
N GLU A 115 -10.47 -7.39 -6.03
CA GLU A 115 -11.63 -7.82 -5.25
C GLU A 115 -11.24 -8.24 -3.84
N HIS A 116 -10.14 -9.01 -3.69
CA HIS A 116 -9.59 -9.37 -2.39
C HIS A 116 -9.17 -8.14 -1.58
N GLU A 117 -8.37 -7.25 -2.18
CA GLU A 117 -7.88 -6.05 -1.50
C GLU A 117 -9.02 -5.10 -1.12
N TRP A 118 -10.04 -4.96 -1.96
CA TRP A 118 -11.24 -4.19 -1.63
C TRP A 118 -12.01 -4.84 -0.48
N THR A 119 -12.38 -6.11 -0.61
CA THR A 119 -13.22 -6.81 0.36
C THR A 119 -12.55 -6.86 1.74
N LYS A 120 -11.26 -7.19 1.76
CA LYS A 120 -10.50 -7.35 3.00
C LYS A 120 -10.08 -6.01 3.61
N HIS A 121 -9.67 -5.02 2.81
CA HIS A 121 -9.08 -3.78 3.33
C HIS A 121 -9.91 -2.54 2.98
N GLY A 122 -10.25 -2.36 1.71
CA GLY A 122 -10.98 -1.16 1.25
C GLY A 122 -12.31 -0.92 1.96
N THR A 123 -13.08 -1.98 2.25
CA THR A 123 -14.36 -1.90 2.97
C THR A 123 -14.25 -1.24 4.36
N CYS A 124 -13.08 -1.27 4.99
CA CYS A 124 -12.81 -0.64 6.28
C CYS A 124 -12.67 0.88 6.22
N SER A 125 -12.52 1.43 5.02
CA SER A 125 -12.38 2.87 4.78
C SER A 125 -13.46 3.45 3.86
N GLU A 126 -14.47 2.66 3.50
CA GLU A 126 -15.48 3.01 2.50
C GLU A 126 -16.23 4.33 2.81
N ASN A 127 -16.37 4.68 4.09
CA ASN A 127 -16.98 5.94 4.54
C ASN A 127 -16.21 7.19 4.06
N MET A 128 -14.89 7.09 3.86
CA MET A 128 -14.02 8.17 3.37
C MET A 128 -13.51 7.91 1.96
N TYR A 129 -13.24 6.65 1.64
CA TYR A 129 -12.75 6.19 0.34
C TYR A 129 -13.69 5.11 -0.22
N PRO A 130 -14.81 5.51 -0.84
CA PRO A 130 -15.61 4.60 -1.66
C PRO A 130 -14.74 3.93 -2.72
N GLN A 131 -15.15 2.77 -3.23
CA GLN A 131 -14.30 1.90 -4.05
C GLN A 131 -13.51 2.62 -5.14
N ALA A 132 -14.16 3.47 -5.94
CA ALA A 132 -13.49 4.22 -7.01
C ALA A 132 -12.38 5.15 -6.45
N THR A 133 -12.66 5.83 -5.35
CA THR A 133 -11.71 6.70 -4.64
C THR A 133 -10.59 5.89 -3.98
N TYR A 134 -10.89 4.73 -3.37
CA TYR A 134 -9.89 3.83 -2.79
C TYR A 134 -8.83 3.43 -3.81
N PHE A 135 -9.26 2.92 -4.97
CA PHE A 135 -8.33 2.52 -6.03
C PHE A 135 -7.58 3.71 -6.63
N SER A 136 -8.28 4.79 -6.99
CA SER A 136 -7.63 5.96 -7.60
C SER A 136 -6.63 6.62 -6.63
N ARG A 137 -6.96 6.70 -5.35
CA ARG A 137 -6.06 7.24 -4.33
C ARG A 137 -4.82 6.38 -4.13
N THR A 138 -4.98 5.06 -4.10
CA THR A 138 -3.84 4.14 -4.01
C THR A 138 -2.90 4.26 -5.22
N ILE A 139 -3.46 4.43 -6.42
CA ILE A 139 -2.67 4.67 -7.63
C ILE A 139 -1.91 6.01 -7.53
N GLN A 140 -2.53 7.08 -7.04
CA GLN A 140 -1.85 8.37 -6.81
C GLN A 140 -0.69 8.24 -5.82
N LEU A 141 -0.87 7.51 -4.71
CA LEU A 141 0.20 7.26 -3.74
C LEU A 141 1.39 6.53 -4.40
N SER A 142 1.12 5.55 -5.27
CA SER A 142 2.18 4.85 -6.03
C SER A 142 2.92 5.75 -7.03
N GLN A 143 2.31 6.85 -7.48
CA GLN A 143 2.95 7.82 -8.36
C GLN A 143 3.88 8.75 -7.56
N GLY A 144 3.48 9.12 -6.34
CA GLY A 144 4.26 10.01 -5.47
C GLY A 144 5.38 9.32 -4.68
N HIS A 145 5.26 8.02 -4.40
CA HIS A 145 6.17 7.30 -3.52
C HIS A 145 6.87 6.12 -4.19
N ASN A 146 7.84 6.41 -5.05
CA ASN A 146 8.64 5.39 -5.73
C ASN A 146 9.75 4.83 -4.82
N ILE A 147 9.50 3.65 -4.24
CA ILE A 147 10.44 2.95 -3.34
C ILE A 147 11.78 2.65 -4.02
N LEU A 148 11.78 2.26 -5.30
CA LEU A 148 13.02 1.94 -6.00
C LEU A 148 13.92 3.18 -6.09
N ASN A 149 13.34 4.35 -6.36
CA ASN A 149 14.07 5.61 -6.38
C ASN A 149 14.58 5.99 -4.98
N TYR A 150 13.77 5.78 -3.94
CA TYR A 150 14.21 6.02 -2.56
C TYR A 150 15.41 5.14 -2.20
N LEU A 151 15.36 3.85 -2.47
CA LEU A 151 16.47 2.91 -2.23
C LEU A 151 17.74 3.30 -3.00
N ALA A 152 17.59 3.75 -4.25
CA ALA A 152 18.71 4.20 -5.07
C ALA A 152 19.48 5.37 -4.42
N THR A 153 18.82 6.27 -3.67
CA THR A 153 19.50 7.36 -2.94
C THR A 153 20.47 6.87 -1.87
N GLY A 154 20.27 5.64 -1.38
CA GLY A 154 21.15 4.94 -0.44
C GLY A 154 22.12 3.97 -1.11
N ASN A 155 22.29 4.03 -2.44
CA ASN A 155 23.05 3.05 -3.23
C ASN A 155 22.56 1.60 -3.09
N ILE A 156 21.26 1.41 -2.87
CA ILE A 156 20.63 0.09 -2.77
C ILE A 156 19.91 -0.19 -4.11
N SER A 157 20.46 -1.10 -4.89
CA SER A 157 19.91 -1.53 -6.18
C SER A 157 19.46 -2.99 -6.17
N PRO A 158 18.54 -3.39 -7.05
CA PRO A 158 18.24 -4.80 -7.26
C PRO A 158 19.51 -5.61 -7.57
N GLY A 159 19.57 -6.83 -7.07
CA GLY A 159 20.74 -7.72 -7.09
C GLY A 159 21.68 -7.56 -5.89
N SER A 160 21.49 -6.55 -5.04
CA SER A 160 22.33 -6.34 -3.86
C SER A 160 21.84 -7.09 -2.62
N ASN A 161 22.71 -7.18 -1.59
CA ASN A 161 22.39 -7.76 -0.28
C ASN A 161 22.54 -6.71 0.84
N PRO A 162 21.67 -5.68 0.88
CA PRO A 162 21.80 -4.60 1.85
C PRO A 162 21.50 -5.11 3.27
N THR A 163 21.95 -4.34 4.28
CA THR A 163 21.52 -4.58 5.66
C THR A 163 20.08 -4.10 5.87
N VAL A 164 19.34 -4.74 6.77
CA VAL A 164 18.00 -4.25 7.16
C VAL A 164 18.06 -2.79 7.61
N ARG A 165 19.12 -2.42 8.36
CA ARG A 165 19.36 -1.06 8.81
C ARG A 165 19.53 -0.08 7.65
N SER A 166 20.28 -0.43 6.61
CA SER A 166 20.51 0.47 5.47
C SER A 166 19.22 0.66 4.65
N VAL A 167 18.43 -0.40 4.44
CA VAL A 167 17.11 -0.28 3.80
C VAL A 167 16.19 0.61 4.61
N ASN A 168 16.03 0.33 5.91
CA ASN A 168 15.14 1.09 6.79
C ASN A 168 15.55 2.57 6.85
N SER A 169 16.82 2.87 7.14
CA SER A 169 17.30 4.26 7.24
C SER A 169 17.22 5.04 5.92
N THR A 170 17.40 4.37 4.78
CA THR A 170 17.25 5.00 3.45
C THR A 170 15.80 5.40 3.21
N ILE A 171 14.85 4.49 3.44
CA ILE A 171 13.43 4.80 3.31
C ILE A 171 13.01 5.86 4.32
N TYR A 172 13.39 5.71 5.60
CA TYR A 172 13.11 6.66 6.68
C TYR A 172 13.44 8.09 6.28
N ARG A 173 14.65 8.34 5.76
CA ARG A 173 15.07 9.67 5.29
C ARG A 173 14.25 10.15 4.10
N ALA A 174 13.95 9.25 3.15
CA ALA A 174 13.18 9.59 1.96
C ALA A 174 11.71 9.94 2.27
N ILE A 175 11.15 9.42 3.36
CA ILE A 175 9.77 9.67 3.81
C ILE A 175 9.69 10.68 4.95
N SER A 176 10.60 11.66 4.97
CA SER A 176 10.62 12.76 5.96
C SER A 176 10.81 12.31 7.40
N ASN A 177 11.70 11.35 7.62
CA ASN A 177 12.08 10.82 8.93
C ASN A 177 10.95 10.08 9.66
N HIS A 178 10.15 9.33 8.91
CA HIS A 178 9.12 8.46 9.45
C HIS A 178 9.47 6.98 9.34
N VAL A 179 9.05 6.20 10.33
CA VAL A 179 9.33 4.75 10.39
C VAL A 179 8.54 4.00 9.31
N PRO A 180 9.20 3.33 8.34
CA PRO A 180 8.52 2.48 7.37
C PRO A 180 8.27 1.07 7.93
N ASP A 181 7.44 0.32 7.24
CA ASP A 181 7.21 -1.10 7.50
C ASP A 181 7.89 -1.98 6.44
N LEU A 182 8.91 -2.75 6.80
CA LEU A 182 9.55 -3.69 5.88
C LEU A 182 8.98 -5.09 6.08
N MET A 183 8.77 -5.83 4.99
CA MET A 183 8.40 -7.24 5.06
C MET A 183 9.34 -8.07 4.21
N CYS A 184 9.90 -9.10 4.83
CA CYS A 184 10.73 -10.08 4.19
C CYS A 184 10.13 -11.48 4.30
N VAL A 185 10.51 -12.35 3.37
CA VAL A 185 10.23 -13.78 3.44
C VAL A 185 11.54 -14.52 3.33
N THR A 186 11.72 -15.55 4.15
CA THR A 186 12.92 -16.39 4.16
C THR A 186 12.65 -17.69 3.41
N PRO A 187 13.10 -17.85 2.16
CA PRO A 187 13.02 -19.14 1.48
C PRO A 187 13.88 -20.19 2.20
N PRO A 188 13.61 -21.49 2.03
CA PRO A 188 14.40 -22.54 2.65
C PRO A 188 15.90 -22.39 2.34
N ARG A 189 16.72 -22.32 3.40
CA ARG A 189 18.19 -22.22 3.33
C ARG A 189 18.71 -20.98 2.58
N GLN A 190 17.94 -19.89 2.55
CA GLN A 190 18.32 -18.64 1.89
C GLN A 190 18.25 -17.46 2.85
N THR A 191 18.94 -16.38 2.49
CA THR A 191 18.81 -15.07 3.13
C THR A 191 17.36 -14.56 2.99
N PRO A 192 16.78 -13.87 4.00
CA PRO A 192 15.46 -13.26 3.86
C PRO A 192 15.43 -12.32 2.65
N ALA A 193 14.46 -12.49 1.77
CA ALA A 193 14.25 -11.65 0.60
C ALA A 193 13.30 -10.50 0.94
N LEU A 194 13.63 -9.27 0.55
CA LEU A 194 12.74 -8.11 0.64
C LEU A 194 11.54 -8.32 -0.29
N VAL A 195 10.34 -8.37 0.28
CA VAL A 195 9.10 -8.58 -0.48
C VAL A 195 8.25 -7.32 -0.51
N GLU A 196 8.12 -6.60 0.61
CA GLU A 196 7.25 -5.42 0.67
C GLU A 196 7.84 -4.29 1.50
N ILE A 197 7.41 -3.07 1.17
CA ILE A 197 7.65 -1.87 1.96
C ILE A 197 6.32 -1.10 2.10
N GLY A 198 5.95 -0.81 3.34
CA GLY A 198 4.80 -0.01 3.73
C GLY A 198 5.20 1.40 4.15
N ILE A 199 4.44 2.40 3.71
CA ILE A 199 4.50 3.79 4.17
C ILE A 199 3.15 4.11 4.80
N CYS A 200 3.15 4.67 6.01
CA CYS A 200 1.93 4.98 6.73
C CYS A 200 1.56 6.46 6.58
N PHE A 201 0.25 6.71 6.49
CA PHE A 201 -0.32 8.04 6.36
C PHE A 201 -1.43 8.24 7.38
N THR A 202 -1.69 9.50 7.73
CA THR A 202 -2.96 9.90 8.35
C THR A 202 -4.16 9.40 7.54
N ALA A 203 -5.33 9.24 8.17
CA ALA A 203 -6.54 8.77 7.49
C ALA A 203 -6.88 9.54 6.19
N THR A 204 -6.61 10.85 6.13
CA THR A 204 -6.80 11.70 4.94
C THR A 204 -5.76 11.51 3.84
N THR A 205 -4.76 10.65 4.05
CA THR A 205 -3.60 10.42 3.16
C THR A 205 -2.79 11.67 2.81
N THR A 206 -2.89 12.73 3.62
CA THR A 206 -2.19 14.02 3.37
C THR A 206 -0.81 14.07 4.00
N THR A 207 -0.61 13.37 5.11
CA THR A 207 0.62 13.44 5.92
C THR A 207 1.14 12.03 6.15
N ILE A 208 2.44 11.85 5.95
CA ILE A 208 3.15 10.61 6.32
C ILE A 208 3.27 10.58 7.85
N ILE A 209 3.12 9.41 8.44
CA ILE A 209 3.30 9.17 9.87
C ILE A 209 4.19 7.93 10.06
N ASP A 210 4.69 7.75 11.28
CA ASP A 210 5.33 6.49 11.65
C ASP A 210 4.34 5.33 11.50
N CYS A 211 4.79 4.25 10.86
CA CYS A 211 4.03 3.02 10.89
C CYS A 211 3.93 2.50 12.34
N PRO A 212 2.74 2.10 12.82
CA PRO A 212 2.56 1.75 14.23
C PRO A 212 3.45 0.57 14.64
N SER A 213 4.25 0.77 15.68
CA SER A 213 5.32 -0.14 16.09
C SER A 213 4.83 -1.57 16.39
N GLN A 214 3.64 -1.70 16.96
CA GLN A 214 2.98 -2.96 17.30
C GLN A 214 2.54 -3.79 16.08
N PHE A 215 2.46 -3.19 14.90
CA PHE A 215 2.07 -3.86 13.66
C PHE A 215 3.19 -3.94 12.62
N LEU A 216 4.41 -3.53 12.98
CA LEU A 216 5.56 -3.62 12.08
C LEU A 216 5.91 -5.08 11.78
N ARG A 217 6.00 -5.38 10.50
CA ARG A 217 6.46 -6.68 9.96
C ARG A 217 7.97 -6.73 9.81
N THR A 218 8.68 -5.65 10.13
CA THR A 218 10.14 -5.51 9.96
C THR A 218 10.93 -6.62 10.68
N GLY A 219 10.38 -7.19 11.76
CA GLY A 219 10.98 -8.35 12.42
C GLY A 219 11.19 -9.56 11.51
N SER A 220 10.37 -9.72 10.46
CA SER A 220 10.51 -10.78 9.45
C SER A 220 11.82 -10.71 8.66
N CYS A 221 12.47 -9.54 8.61
CA CYS A 221 13.74 -9.32 7.93
C CYS A 221 14.97 -9.68 8.80
N GLY A 222 14.78 -9.92 10.10
CA GLY A 222 15.87 -10.10 11.05
C GLY A 222 16.71 -8.82 11.23
N THR A 223 17.96 -8.98 11.65
CA THR A 223 18.88 -7.85 11.95
C THR A 223 20.07 -7.76 10.99
N GLY A 224 20.25 -8.77 10.11
CA GLY A 224 21.41 -8.91 9.25
C GLY A 224 21.23 -8.30 7.86
N THR A 225 21.77 -9.00 6.85
CA THR A 225 21.54 -8.69 5.44
C THR A 225 20.28 -9.35 4.93
N ILE A 226 19.64 -8.69 3.97
CA ILE A 226 18.51 -9.23 3.21
C ILE A 226 18.88 -9.27 1.73
N SER A 227 18.28 -10.19 0.98
CA SER A 227 18.37 -10.19 -0.47
C SER A 227 17.41 -9.16 -1.04
N PHE A 228 17.88 -8.33 -1.98
CA PHE A 228 17.03 -7.51 -2.84
C PHE A 228 17.13 -8.04 -4.27
N PRO A 229 16.33 -9.04 -4.68
CA PRO A 229 16.55 -9.76 -5.94
C PRO A 229 16.45 -8.87 -7.20
N ALA A 230 17.24 -9.17 -8.23
CA ALA A 230 17.22 -8.49 -9.53
C ALA A 230 16.17 -9.05 -10.49
#